data_AF-A0A365XQL3-F1
#
_entry.id   AF-A0A365XQL3-F1
#
_cell.length_a   1.000
_cell.length_b   1.000
_cell.length_c   1.000
_cell.angle_alpha   90.00
_cell.angle_beta   90.00
_cell.angle_gamma   90.00
#
_symmetry.space_group_name_H-M   'P 1'
#
loop_
_entity.id
_entity.type
_entity.pdbx_description
1 polymer ?
#
loop_
_entity_poly.entity_id
_entity_poly.type
_entity_poly.pdbx_seq_one_letter_code
_entity_poly.pdbx_strand_id
1 'polypeptide(L)'
;MKKNLFTLFCCSLLALLFLTRCQKPYPSAPCLPPVKLSKITGLMPYHADTLHFTYNALGNPTAILRSFVSTGYPNQLFRYDKHNRLAVVIGAYDTPYYIYEFARKFVYDNAGRIIRDTGFVFGRYNPEGEPIIKTGDTIWIHHFTYDYKNRINKEIAIQLYHHQPAVKTTREFYYNADGNLYKVHRTEEELPPLCNTNCVTASDEYFEYDNNINFHQLHPIWQFIDRDYSRNNPFKATTYNNFGLPVKLGPPSHGQEYQIFDNQIRQAELHYQY
;
A
#
# COMPACT_ATOMS: atom_id res chain seq x y z
N MET A 1 -35.17 48.66 -16.41
CA MET A 1 -34.66 47.67 -15.44
C MET A 1 -33.93 46.51 -16.16
N LYS A 2 -32.70 46.71 -16.66
CA LYS A 2 -31.93 45.70 -17.43
C LYS A 2 -30.50 45.46 -16.91
N LYS A 3 -30.16 45.89 -15.68
CA LYS A 3 -28.77 45.86 -15.17
C LYS A 3 -28.39 44.68 -14.25
N ASN A 4 -29.27 43.70 -14.02
CA ASN A 4 -29.01 42.65 -13.00
C ASN A 4 -28.69 41.24 -13.53
N LEU A 5 -28.77 40.98 -14.85
CA LEU A 5 -28.57 39.62 -15.36
C LEU A 5 -27.09 39.22 -15.44
N PHE A 6 -26.19 40.19 -15.69
CA PHE A 6 -24.76 39.94 -15.84
C PHE A 6 -24.09 39.60 -14.51
N THR A 7 -24.49 40.26 -13.43
CA THR A 7 -23.93 40.04 -12.09
C THR A 7 -24.26 38.65 -11.54
N LEU A 8 -25.49 38.18 -11.76
CA LEU A 8 -25.91 36.82 -11.36
C LEU A 8 -25.09 35.74 -12.09
N PHE A 9 -24.84 35.94 -13.38
CA PHE A 9 -24.07 34.99 -14.19
C PHE A 9 -22.60 34.88 -13.72
N CYS A 10 -21.97 36.01 -13.39
CA CYS A 10 -20.61 36.02 -12.84
C CYS A 10 -20.52 35.32 -11.48
N CYS A 11 -21.51 35.51 -10.58
CA CYS A 11 -21.52 34.83 -9.28
C CYS A 11 -21.68 33.31 -9.41
N SER A 12 -22.51 32.83 -10.33
CA SER A 12 -22.65 31.39 -10.60
C SER A 12 -21.40 30.78 -11.24
N LEU A 13 -20.70 31.51 -12.13
CA LEU A 13 -19.44 31.05 -12.72
C LEU A 13 -18.32 30.99 -11.68
N LEU A 14 -18.24 31.97 -10.78
CA LEU A 14 -17.29 31.96 -9.65
C LEU A 14 -17.58 30.79 -8.70
N ALA A 15 -18.85 30.55 -8.36
CA ALA A 15 -19.25 29.43 -7.51
C ALA A 15 -18.85 28.07 -8.13
N LEU A 16 -19.01 27.89 -9.45
CA LEU A 16 -18.58 26.69 -10.15
C LEU A 16 -17.05 26.47 -10.10
N LEU A 17 -16.25 27.54 -10.12
CA LEU A 17 -14.79 27.46 -9.95
C LEU A 17 -14.36 27.09 -8.52
N PHE A 18 -15.16 27.42 -7.50
CA PHE A 18 -14.92 26.97 -6.12
C PHE A 18 -15.45 25.56 -5.85
N LEU A 19 -16.38 25.06 -6.67
CA LEU A 19 -16.93 23.71 -6.56
C LEU A 19 -16.06 22.66 -7.25
N THR A 20 -15.16 23.05 -8.16
CA THR A 20 -14.07 22.18 -8.59
C THR A 20 -13.03 22.14 -7.48
N ARG A 21 -13.33 21.37 -6.43
CA ARG A 21 -12.38 21.02 -5.38
C ARG A 21 -11.28 20.22 -6.07
N CYS A 22 -10.25 20.93 -6.55
CA CYS A 22 -9.09 20.33 -7.15
C CYS A 22 -8.53 19.39 -6.09
N GLN A 23 -8.69 18.09 -6.28
CA GLN A 23 -8.00 17.09 -5.48
C GLN A 23 -6.54 17.35 -5.76
N LYS A 24 -5.88 18.11 -4.88
CA LYS A 24 -4.44 18.30 -4.98
C LYS A 24 -3.86 16.89 -5.04
N PRO A 25 -3.07 16.56 -6.07
CA PRO A 25 -2.33 15.32 -6.04
C PRO A 25 -1.60 15.27 -4.70
N TYR A 26 -1.60 14.09 -4.07
CA TYR A 26 -0.85 13.87 -2.83
C TYR A 26 0.50 14.55 -2.97
N PRO A 27 0.95 15.34 -1.99
CA PRO A 27 2.21 16.05 -2.10
C PRO A 27 3.31 15.01 -2.32
N SER A 28 3.67 14.79 -3.58
CA SER A 28 4.87 14.06 -3.95
C SER A 28 6.02 14.82 -3.34
N ALA A 29 7.02 14.10 -2.83
CA ALA A 29 8.22 14.72 -2.31
C ALA A 29 8.70 15.75 -3.35
N PRO A 30 8.73 17.06 -2.99
CA PRO A 30 9.02 18.08 -3.96
C PRO A 30 10.41 17.79 -4.55
N CYS A 31 10.46 17.74 -5.88
CA CYS A 31 11.68 17.62 -6.70
C CYS A 31 12.21 16.22 -7.04
N LEU A 32 11.47 15.12 -6.83
CA LEU A 32 11.85 13.86 -7.48
C LEU A 32 11.56 13.92 -8.99
N PRO A 33 12.51 13.57 -9.87
CA PRO A 33 12.20 13.35 -11.28
C PRO A 33 11.14 12.24 -11.40
N PRO A 34 10.46 12.12 -12.55
CA PRO A 34 9.47 11.06 -12.79
C PRO A 34 10.16 9.69 -12.89
N VAL A 35 10.66 9.19 -11.76
CA VAL A 35 11.36 7.91 -11.64
C VAL A 35 10.37 6.83 -11.29
N LYS A 36 10.44 5.70 -11.98
CA LYS A 36 9.62 4.52 -11.70
C LYS A 36 10.52 3.36 -11.32
N LEU A 37 10.13 2.63 -10.27
CA LEU A 37 10.77 1.34 -9.99
C LEU A 37 10.39 0.37 -11.11
N SER A 38 11.36 -0.22 -11.79
CA SER A 38 11.11 -1.10 -12.95
C SER A 38 11.33 -2.57 -12.62
N LYS A 39 12.27 -2.87 -11.73
CA LYS A 39 12.66 -4.24 -11.39
C LYS A 39 13.26 -4.33 -9.99
N ILE A 40 12.97 -5.40 -9.27
CA ILE A 40 13.72 -5.84 -8.11
C ILE A 40 14.22 -7.25 -8.37
N THR A 41 15.52 -7.49 -8.29
CA THR A 41 16.09 -8.85 -8.28
C THR A 41 16.63 -9.10 -6.88
N GLY A 42 16.25 -10.20 -6.24
CA GLY A 42 16.63 -10.41 -4.85
C GLY A 42 16.52 -11.84 -4.36
N LEU A 43 16.99 -12.05 -3.13
CA LEU A 43 16.90 -13.31 -2.42
C LEU A 43 15.67 -13.26 -1.50
N MET A 44 14.61 -13.96 -1.90
CA MET A 44 13.46 -14.28 -1.05
C MET A 44 13.88 -15.32 0.00
N PRO A 45 13.04 -15.64 1.02
CA PRO A 45 13.46 -16.51 2.13
C PRO A 45 13.96 -17.90 1.68
N TYR A 46 13.47 -18.40 0.54
CA TYR A 46 13.74 -19.76 0.06
C TYR A 46 14.31 -19.85 -1.37
N HIS A 47 14.35 -18.76 -2.13
CA HIS A 47 14.81 -18.77 -3.52
C HIS A 47 15.17 -17.35 -4.00
N ALA A 48 15.95 -17.26 -5.08
CA ALA A 48 16.11 -15.99 -5.79
C ALA A 48 14.92 -15.75 -6.71
N ASP A 49 14.45 -14.51 -6.80
CA ASP A 49 13.37 -14.12 -7.72
C ASP A 49 13.64 -12.72 -8.31
N THR A 50 12.92 -12.41 -9.38
CA THR A 50 12.86 -11.09 -9.98
C THR A 50 11.42 -10.62 -10.12
N LEU A 51 11.15 -9.45 -9.55
CA LEU A 51 9.89 -8.72 -9.63
C LEU A 51 9.98 -7.67 -10.74
N HIS A 52 9.08 -7.70 -11.72
CA HIS A 52 8.96 -6.75 -12.82
C HIS A 52 7.75 -5.85 -12.63
N PHE A 53 7.97 -4.54 -12.68
CA PHE A 53 6.93 -3.54 -12.42
C PHE A 53 6.43 -2.97 -13.75
N THR A 54 5.12 -2.90 -13.91
CA THR A 54 4.47 -2.29 -15.07
C THR A 54 3.55 -1.16 -14.63
N TYR A 55 3.33 -0.19 -15.51
CA TYR A 55 2.55 1.01 -15.23
C TYR A 55 1.64 1.35 -16.40
N ASN A 56 0.49 1.97 -16.11
CA ASN A 56 -0.37 2.55 -17.15
C ASN A 56 0.16 3.93 -17.61
N ALA A 57 -0.52 4.52 -18.60
CA ALA A 57 -0.15 5.84 -19.15
C ALA A 57 -0.21 6.99 -18.12
N LEU A 58 -0.96 6.82 -17.03
CA LEU A 58 -1.05 7.79 -15.93
C LEU A 58 0.04 7.60 -14.87
N GLY A 59 0.93 6.62 -15.06
CA GLY A 59 2.01 6.31 -14.13
C GLY A 59 1.60 5.45 -12.93
N ASN A 60 0.35 4.98 -12.90
CA ASN A 60 -0.11 4.07 -11.85
C ASN A 60 0.38 2.64 -12.12
N PRO A 61 0.85 1.88 -11.11
CA PRO A 61 1.28 0.50 -11.29
C PRO A 61 0.13 -0.40 -11.74
N THR A 62 0.38 -1.30 -12.69
CA THR A 62 -0.63 -2.24 -13.21
C THR A 62 -0.36 -3.67 -12.80
N ALA A 63 0.92 -4.03 -12.62
CA ALA A 63 1.32 -5.33 -12.12
C ALA A 63 2.74 -5.33 -11.52
N ILE A 64 2.96 -6.26 -10.59
CA ILE A 64 4.26 -6.80 -10.19
C ILE A 64 4.29 -8.25 -10.65
N LEU A 65 5.09 -8.55 -11.68
CA LEU A 65 5.21 -9.88 -12.26
C LEU A 65 6.47 -10.56 -11.75
N ARG A 66 6.34 -11.78 -11.22
CA ARG A 66 7.43 -12.61 -10.73
C ARG A 66 8.01 -13.48 -11.84
N SER A 67 9.30 -13.76 -11.76
CA SER A 67 9.92 -14.80 -12.59
C SER A 67 9.62 -16.19 -12.03
N PHE A 68 9.43 -16.29 -10.71
CA PHE A 68 9.03 -17.51 -10.02
C PHE A 68 7.68 -17.33 -9.35
N VAL A 69 6.62 -17.82 -10.00
CA VAL A 69 5.25 -17.82 -9.48
C VAL A 69 4.96 -19.16 -8.82
N SER A 70 4.61 -19.15 -7.53
CA SER A 70 4.24 -20.35 -6.78
C SER A 70 3.35 -19.99 -5.59
N THR A 71 2.83 -20.98 -4.86
CA THR A 71 2.07 -20.74 -3.62
C THR A 71 2.88 -19.94 -2.61
N GLY A 72 2.30 -18.87 -2.08
CA GLY A 72 2.97 -17.88 -1.22
C GLY A 72 3.69 -16.79 -2.00
N TYR A 73 3.81 -16.93 -3.33
CA TYR A 73 4.59 -16.07 -4.21
C TYR A 73 3.83 -15.77 -5.53
N PRO A 74 2.62 -15.20 -5.47
CA PRO A 74 1.84 -14.91 -6.66
C PRO A 74 2.31 -13.60 -7.33
N ASN A 75 1.94 -13.40 -8.59
CA ASN A 75 2.00 -12.07 -9.21
C ASN A 75 1.04 -11.11 -8.49
N GLN A 76 1.30 -9.80 -8.50
CA GLN A 76 0.34 -8.82 -8.00
C GLN A 76 -0.24 -8.01 -9.17
N LEU A 77 -1.57 -8.01 -9.29
CA LEU A 77 -2.29 -7.26 -10.32
C LEU A 77 -3.05 -6.11 -9.68
N PHE A 78 -2.85 -4.89 -10.17
CA PHE A 78 -3.48 -3.68 -9.67
C PHE A 78 -4.60 -3.27 -10.64
N ARG A 79 -5.79 -3.02 -10.11
CA ARG A 79 -6.96 -2.60 -10.89
C ARG A 79 -7.53 -1.31 -10.36
N TYR A 80 -8.09 -0.53 -11.27
CA TYR A 80 -8.52 0.84 -11.01
C TYR A 80 -10.00 1.01 -11.30
N ASP A 81 -10.66 1.85 -10.52
CA ASP A 81 -12.03 2.25 -10.81
C ASP A 81 -12.07 3.32 -11.93
N LYS A 82 -13.29 3.72 -12.30
CA LYS A 82 -13.52 4.76 -13.33
C LYS A 82 -12.95 6.15 -12.97
N HIS A 83 -12.54 6.38 -11.72
CA HIS A 83 -11.88 7.61 -11.28
C HIS A 83 -10.36 7.42 -11.17
N ASN A 84 -9.83 6.32 -11.71
CA ASN A 84 -8.41 5.97 -11.67
C ASN A 84 -7.86 5.81 -10.24
N ARG A 85 -8.71 5.35 -9.30
CA ARG A 85 -8.32 5.01 -7.93
C ARG A 85 -8.11 3.50 -7.81
N LEU A 86 -7.14 3.04 -7.03
CA LEU A 86 -6.87 1.62 -6.82
C LEU A 86 -8.12 0.92 -6.23
N ALA A 87 -8.79 0.10 -7.02
CA ALA A 87 -10.00 -0.59 -6.61
C ALA A 87 -9.71 -1.97 -6.02
N VAL A 88 -8.75 -2.68 -6.62
CA VAL A 88 -8.41 -4.07 -6.26
C VAL A 88 -6.91 -4.32 -6.43
N VAL A 89 -6.33 -5.11 -5.52
CA VAL A 89 -5.06 -5.82 -5.73
C VAL A 89 -5.32 -7.32 -5.69
N ILE A 90 -4.78 -8.07 -6.65
CA ILE A 90 -4.94 -9.53 -6.75
C ILE A 90 -3.56 -10.19 -6.77
N GLY A 91 -3.33 -11.11 -5.82
CA GLY A 91 -2.24 -12.07 -5.85
C GLY A 91 -2.56 -13.21 -6.82
N ALA A 92 -2.30 -13.05 -8.13
CA ALA A 92 -2.67 -13.99 -9.18
C ALA A 92 -1.59 -15.03 -9.50
N TYR A 93 -2.01 -16.26 -9.77
CA TYR A 93 -1.13 -17.27 -10.38
C TYR A 93 -1.16 -17.18 -11.91
N ASP A 94 -0.05 -17.55 -12.54
CA ASP A 94 0.07 -17.63 -14.00
C ASP A 94 -0.59 -18.91 -14.53
N THR A 95 -1.91 -18.90 -14.62
CA THR A 95 -2.70 -20.04 -15.11
C THR A 95 -3.87 -19.55 -15.97
N PRO A 96 -4.36 -20.35 -16.93
CA PRO A 96 -5.53 -19.98 -17.72
C PRO A 96 -6.84 -19.97 -16.92
N TYR A 97 -6.82 -20.37 -15.64
CA TYR A 97 -8.01 -20.53 -14.82
C TYR A 97 -8.36 -19.29 -13.98
N TYR A 98 -7.57 -18.21 -14.11
CA TYR A 98 -7.77 -16.95 -13.37
C TYR A 98 -7.92 -17.17 -11.86
N ILE A 99 -7.02 -17.97 -11.27
CA ILE A 99 -7.00 -18.23 -9.83
C ILE A 99 -6.10 -17.24 -9.10
N TYR A 100 -6.50 -16.85 -7.90
CA TYR A 100 -5.70 -15.99 -7.03
C TYR A 100 -5.43 -16.65 -5.68
N GLU A 101 -4.28 -16.33 -5.10
CA GLU A 101 -3.95 -16.62 -3.72
C GLU A 101 -4.65 -15.65 -2.77
N PHE A 102 -4.60 -14.35 -3.07
CA PHE A 102 -5.35 -13.33 -2.35
C PHE A 102 -5.97 -12.29 -3.27
N ALA A 103 -7.01 -11.61 -2.79
CA ALA A 103 -7.55 -10.41 -3.40
C ALA A 103 -7.89 -9.40 -2.30
N ARG A 104 -7.63 -8.11 -2.53
CA ARG A 104 -7.99 -7.02 -1.62
C ARG A 104 -8.84 -6.00 -2.34
N LYS A 105 -10.01 -5.67 -1.81
CA LYS A 105 -10.88 -4.59 -2.33
C LYS A 105 -10.80 -3.36 -1.44
N PHE A 106 -10.72 -2.19 -2.04
CA PHE A 106 -10.54 -0.93 -1.32
C PHE A 106 -11.81 -0.07 -1.31
N VAL A 107 -12.04 0.61 -0.19
CA VAL A 107 -13.14 1.56 0.00
C VAL A 107 -12.57 2.92 0.36
N TYR A 108 -13.17 3.96 -0.22
CA TYR A 108 -12.67 5.32 -0.16
C TYR A 108 -13.60 6.24 0.62
N ASP A 109 -13.02 7.24 1.31
CA ASP A 109 -13.78 8.38 1.82
C ASP A 109 -14.00 9.48 0.77
N ASN A 110 -14.69 10.54 1.17
CA ASN A 110 -14.95 11.71 0.31
C ASN A 110 -13.69 12.53 -0.03
N ALA A 111 -12.57 12.31 0.68
CA ALA A 111 -11.29 12.91 0.34
C ALA A 111 -10.50 12.07 -0.69
N GLY A 112 -10.97 10.87 -1.03
CA GLY A 112 -10.29 9.96 -1.94
C GLY A 112 -9.20 9.12 -1.26
N ARG A 113 -9.25 8.98 0.08
CA ARG A 113 -8.32 8.15 0.85
C ARG A 113 -8.91 6.75 1.06
N ILE A 114 -8.06 5.72 1.07
CA ILE A 114 -8.50 4.34 1.35
C ILE A 114 -8.77 4.20 2.84
N ILE A 115 -10.04 4.16 3.26
CA ILE A 115 -10.40 4.03 4.68
C ILE A 115 -10.63 2.59 5.11
N ARG A 116 -10.77 1.67 4.15
CA ARG A 116 -10.95 0.26 4.42
C ARG A 116 -10.42 -0.59 3.29
N ASP A 117 -9.84 -1.74 3.63
CA ASP A 117 -9.67 -2.85 2.70
C ASP A 117 -10.31 -4.13 3.24
N THR A 118 -10.64 -5.03 2.32
CA THR A 118 -11.23 -6.33 2.63
C THR A 118 -10.49 -7.40 1.85
N GLY A 119 -9.96 -8.38 2.57
CA GLY A 119 -9.15 -9.47 2.05
C GLY A 119 -9.93 -10.76 1.84
N PHE A 120 -9.63 -11.40 0.73
CA PHE A 120 -10.12 -12.72 0.34
C PHE A 120 -8.94 -13.60 -0.02
N VAL A 121 -9.03 -14.91 0.21
CA VAL A 121 -8.02 -15.88 -0.22
C VAL A 121 -8.59 -16.98 -1.09
N PHE A 122 -7.72 -17.60 -1.90
CA PHE A 122 -7.97 -18.81 -2.68
C PHE A 122 -9.29 -18.77 -3.47
N GLY A 123 -9.34 -17.88 -4.46
CA GLY A 123 -10.53 -17.69 -5.29
C GLY A 123 -10.22 -17.63 -6.78
N ARG A 124 -11.20 -17.13 -7.52
CA ARG A 124 -11.10 -16.87 -8.95
C ARG A 124 -11.36 -15.41 -9.23
N TYR A 125 -10.79 -14.88 -10.30
CA TYR A 125 -11.13 -13.57 -10.85
C TYR A 125 -11.64 -13.74 -12.30
N ASN A 126 -12.39 -12.76 -12.80
CA ASN A 126 -12.81 -12.75 -14.21
C ASN A 126 -11.68 -12.21 -15.11
N PRO A 127 -11.77 -12.35 -16.45
CA PRO A 127 -10.77 -11.80 -17.37
C PRO A 127 -10.51 -10.29 -17.21
N GLU A 128 -11.48 -9.54 -16.70
CA GLU A 128 -11.37 -8.10 -16.40
C GLU A 128 -10.51 -7.81 -15.15
N GLY A 129 -10.21 -8.82 -14.35
CA GLY A 129 -9.43 -8.67 -13.11
C GLY A 129 -10.27 -8.32 -11.89
N GLU A 130 -11.56 -8.66 -11.88
CA GLU A 130 -12.41 -8.54 -10.70
C GLU A 130 -12.52 -9.89 -9.97
N PRO A 131 -12.34 -9.92 -8.64
CA PRO A 131 -12.44 -11.16 -7.88
C PRO A 131 -13.90 -11.62 -7.81
N ILE A 132 -14.12 -12.92 -8.07
CA ILE A 132 -15.39 -13.62 -7.93
C ILE A 132 -15.49 -14.07 -6.47
N ILE A 133 -16.08 -13.23 -5.64
CA ILE A 133 -16.19 -13.43 -4.19
C ILE A 133 -17.40 -14.31 -3.89
N LYS A 134 -17.21 -15.42 -3.16
CA LYS A 134 -18.32 -16.18 -2.56
C LYS A 134 -18.50 -15.79 -1.11
N THR A 135 -19.72 -15.93 -0.61
CA THR A 135 -20.05 -15.68 0.79
C THR A 135 -19.19 -16.57 1.69
N GLY A 136 -18.46 -15.98 2.64
CA GLY A 136 -17.58 -16.70 3.57
C GLY A 136 -16.08 -16.63 3.23
N ASP A 137 -15.70 -16.16 2.05
CA ASP A 137 -14.28 -16.08 1.63
C ASP A 137 -13.51 -14.89 2.26
N THR A 138 -14.19 -14.08 3.09
CA THR A 138 -13.56 -12.91 3.73
C THR A 138 -12.73 -13.37 4.92
N ILE A 139 -11.44 -13.05 4.90
CA ILE A 139 -10.52 -13.47 5.95
C ILE A 139 -9.95 -12.33 6.78
N TRP A 140 -9.93 -11.10 6.23
CA TRP A 140 -9.57 -9.92 7.00
C TRP A 140 -10.28 -8.66 6.51
N ILE A 141 -10.45 -7.71 7.44
CA ILE A 141 -10.94 -6.36 7.15
C ILE A 141 -10.03 -5.38 7.87
N HIS A 142 -9.41 -4.45 7.14
CA HIS A 142 -8.59 -3.41 7.73
C HIS A 142 -9.30 -2.07 7.63
N HIS A 143 -9.31 -1.30 8.71
CA HIS A 143 -9.78 0.09 8.74
C HIS A 143 -8.62 1.02 8.99
N PHE A 144 -8.55 2.13 8.26
CA PHE A 144 -7.46 3.09 8.33
C PHE A 144 -7.95 4.45 8.80
N THR A 145 -7.18 5.07 9.68
CA THR A 145 -7.28 6.51 9.95
C THR A 145 -5.99 7.22 9.56
N TYR A 146 -6.11 8.53 9.36
CA TYR A 146 -5.05 9.35 8.81
C TYR A 146 -4.74 10.54 9.71
N ASP A 147 -3.48 10.95 9.74
CA ASP A 147 -3.08 12.23 10.34
C ASP A 147 -3.38 13.43 9.41
N TYR A 148 -3.04 14.64 9.88
CA TYR A 148 -3.24 15.88 9.13
C TYR A 148 -2.37 16.01 7.87
N LYS A 149 -1.34 15.17 7.72
CA LYS A 149 -0.48 15.07 6.52
C LYS A 149 -0.96 13.97 5.56
N ASN A 150 -2.11 13.34 5.81
CA ASN A 150 -2.65 12.20 5.06
C ASN A 150 -1.78 10.95 5.08
N ARG A 151 -1.07 10.69 6.18
CA ARG A 151 -0.36 9.42 6.43
C ARG A 151 -1.22 8.53 7.31
N ILE A 152 -1.18 7.22 7.13
CA ILE A 152 -1.89 6.29 8.02
C ILE A 152 -1.31 6.44 9.42
N ASN A 153 -2.14 6.81 10.40
CA ASN A 153 -1.72 6.90 11.80
C ASN A 153 -2.31 5.78 12.67
N LYS A 154 -3.32 5.06 12.15
CA LYS A 154 -3.87 3.88 12.80
C LYS A 154 -4.48 2.92 11.79
N GLU A 155 -4.29 1.64 12.05
CA GLU A 155 -4.89 0.51 11.35
C GLU A 155 -5.59 -0.38 12.37
N ILE A 156 -6.84 -0.76 12.10
CA ILE A 156 -7.56 -1.80 12.85
C ILE A 156 -7.86 -2.94 11.90
N ALA A 157 -7.18 -4.07 12.07
CA ALA A 157 -7.39 -5.29 11.31
C ALA A 157 -8.21 -6.28 12.12
N ILE A 158 -9.29 -6.80 11.54
CA ILE A 158 -10.09 -7.89 12.11
C ILE A 158 -9.88 -9.11 11.22
N GLN A 159 -9.33 -10.19 11.78
CA GLN A 159 -9.20 -11.48 11.11
C GLN A 159 -10.47 -12.30 11.36
N LEU A 160 -11.01 -12.91 10.31
CA LEU A 160 -12.32 -13.58 10.29
C LEU A 160 -12.22 -15.07 9.89
N TYR A 161 -11.10 -15.73 10.21
CA TYR A 161 -10.90 -17.14 9.87
C TYR A 161 -12.03 -18.02 10.44
N HIS A 162 -12.68 -18.79 9.57
CA HIS A 162 -13.85 -19.60 9.93
C HIS A 162 -13.59 -20.65 11.04
N HIS A 163 -12.32 -21.01 11.28
CA HIS A 163 -11.93 -22.04 12.25
C HIS A 163 -11.05 -21.51 13.40
N GLN A 164 -10.89 -20.20 13.52
CA GLN A 164 -10.09 -19.58 14.58
C GLN A 164 -10.90 -18.47 15.26
N PRO A 165 -10.62 -18.14 16.53
CA PRO A 165 -11.08 -16.89 17.12
C PRO A 165 -10.85 -15.72 16.16
N ALA A 166 -11.82 -14.82 16.08
CA ALA A 166 -11.58 -13.54 15.45
C ALA A 166 -10.58 -12.76 16.30
N VAL A 167 -9.49 -12.30 15.68
CA VAL A 167 -8.46 -11.49 16.35
C VAL A 167 -8.55 -10.09 15.79
N LYS A 168 -8.58 -9.11 16.69
CA LYS A 168 -8.49 -7.69 16.35
C LYS A 168 -7.07 -7.21 16.64
N THR A 169 -6.34 -6.87 15.60
CA THR A 169 -5.04 -6.19 15.72
C THR A 169 -5.26 -4.69 15.52
N THR A 170 -4.76 -3.87 16.44
CA THR A 170 -4.64 -2.42 16.25
C THR A 170 -3.17 -2.06 16.11
N ARG A 171 -2.82 -1.28 15.09
CA ARG A 171 -1.49 -0.70 14.92
C ARG A 171 -1.62 0.82 14.92
N GLU A 172 -0.83 1.49 15.73
CA GLU A 172 -0.75 2.95 15.80
C GLU A 172 0.63 3.39 15.35
N PHE A 173 0.67 4.27 14.35
CA PHE A 173 1.87 4.67 13.62
C PHE A 173 2.29 6.08 14.07
N TYR A 174 3.50 6.19 14.61
CA TYR A 174 4.04 7.42 15.16
C TYR A 174 5.17 7.94 14.27
N TYR A 175 5.03 9.16 13.79
CA TYR A 175 6.02 9.80 12.92
C TYR A 175 6.77 10.91 13.64
N ASN A 176 8.07 11.01 13.37
CA ASN A 176 8.92 12.05 13.95
C ASN A 176 8.80 13.39 13.19
N ALA A 177 9.56 14.40 13.64
CA ALA A 177 9.56 15.74 13.03
C ALA A 177 10.05 15.74 11.58
N ASP A 178 10.99 14.85 11.24
CA ASP A 178 11.55 14.69 9.88
C ASP A 178 10.58 14.00 8.91
N GLY A 179 9.51 13.40 9.45
CA GLY A 179 8.47 12.73 8.68
C GLY A 179 8.62 11.22 8.58
N ASN A 180 9.53 10.60 9.33
CA ASN A 180 9.79 9.15 9.33
C ASN A 180 8.96 8.42 10.39
N LEU A 181 8.48 7.22 10.09
CA LEU A 181 7.75 6.34 11.02
C LEU A 181 8.73 5.78 12.06
N TYR A 182 8.85 6.40 13.23
CA TYR A 182 9.86 5.98 14.22
C TYR A 182 9.35 4.91 15.18
N LYS A 183 8.03 4.75 15.32
CA LYS A 183 7.43 3.75 16.19
C LYS A 183 6.10 3.22 15.65
N VAL A 184 5.88 1.91 15.78
CA VAL A 184 4.56 1.27 15.66
C VAL A 184 4.19 0.64 17.01
N HIS A 185 3.10 1.11 17.60
CA HIS A 185 2.50 0.44 18.75
C HIS A 185 1.45 -0.55 18.25
N ARG A 186 1.58 -1.82 18.62
CA ARG A 186 0.68 -2.90 18.22
C ARG A 186 -0.03 -3.46 19.44
N THR A 187 -1.35 -3.61 19.34
CA THR A 187 -2.14 -4.38 20.30
C THR A 187 -2.90 -5.49 19.59
N GLU A 188 -2.92 -6.69 20.13
CA GLU A 188 -3.77 -7.78 19.67
C GLU A 188 -4.82 -8.09 20.72
N GLU A 189 -6.08 -8.24 20.31
CA GLU A 189 -7.22 -8.54 21.17
C GLU A 189 -7.96 -9.76 20.59
N GLU A 190 -8.03 -10.86 21.35
CA GLU A 190 -8.90 -11.98 21.00
C GLU A 190 -10.37 -11.59 21.25
N LEU A 191 -11.23 -11.79 20.25
CA LEU A 191 -12.64 -11.44 20.36
C LEU A 191 -13.46 -12.59 20.99
N PRO A 192 -14.60 -12.29 21.65
CA PRO A 192 -15.50 -13.32 22.18
C PRO A 192 -15.93 -14.35 21.12
N PRO A 193 -16.21 -15.61 21.50
CA PRO A 193 -16.41 -16.08 22.89
C PRO A 193 -15.13 -16.55 23.60
N LEU A 194 -13.98 -16.54 22.93
CA LEU A 194 -12.76 -17.17 23.47
C LEU A 194 -12.05 -16.32 24.53
N CYS A 195 -12.25 -15.00 24.50
CA CYS A 195 -11.71 -14.14 25.54
C CYS A 195 -12.69 -13.95 26.71
N ASN A 196 -12.29 -14.40 27.90
CA ASN A 196 -13.03 -14.19 29.16
C ASN A 196 -12.35 -13.13 30.07
N THR A 197 -11.02 -13.03 30.08
CA THR A 197 -10.23 -11.99 30.79
C THR A 197 -8.79 -11.90 30.26
N ASN A 198 -8.23 -10.69 30.12
CA ASN A 198 -6.81 -10.39 29.82
C ASN A 198 -6.21 -10.93 28.49
N CYS A 199 -6.98 -10.97 27.39
CA CYS A 199 -6.50 -11.44 26.08
C CYS A 199 -5.96 -10.31 25.19
N VAL A 200 -5.40 -9.27 25.82
CA VAL A 200 -4.80 -8.15 25.10
C VAL A 200 -3.29 -8.20 25.29
N THR A 201 -2.56 -8.39 24.21
CA THR A 201 -1.10 -8.25 24.18
C THR A 201 -0.74 -6.92 23.53
N ALA A 202 0.41 -6.37 23.90
CA ALA A 202 0.91 -5.13 23.30
C ALA A 202 2.43 -5.21 23.09
N SER A 203 2.90 -4.59 22.01
CA SER A 203 4.32 -4.49 21.67
C SER A 203 4.62 -3.19 20.95
N ASP A 204 5.81 -2.64 21.17
CA ASP A 204 6.33 -1.51 20.39
C ASP A 204 7.42 -2.01 19.43
N GLU A 205 7.38 -1.51 18.20
CA GLU A 205 8.42 -1.66 17.19
C GLU A 205 9.04 -0.28 16.91
N TYR A 206 10.37 -0.21 16.84
CA TYR A 206 11.12 1.02 16.58
C TYR A 206 11.96 0.86 15.31
N PHE A 207 12.13 1.95 14.57
CA PHE A 207 12.80 1.94 13.27
C PHE A 207 13.95 2.94 13.24
N GLU A 208 15.04 2.53 12.61
CA GLU A 208 16.17 3.39 12.29
C GLU A 208 16.14 3.75 10.81
N TYR A 209 16.42 5.02 10.52
CA TYR A 209 16.37 5.55 9.17
C TYR A 209 17.75 6.00 8.73
N ASP A 210 18.02 5.82 7.44
CA ASP A 210 19.11 6.54 6.80
C ASP A 210 18.72 8.00 6.49
N ASN A 211 19.58 8.72 5.76
CA ASN A 211 19.31 10.08 5.31
C ASN A 211 18.94 10.16 3.82
N ASN A 212 18.70 9.01 3.16
CA ASN A 212 18.41 8.94 1.73
C ASN A 212 16.91 8.83 1.48
N ILE A 213 16.48 8.97 0.23
CA ILE A 213 15.06 8.99 -0.11
C ILE A 213 14.49 7.58 -0.03
N ASN A 214 13.35 7.44 0.65
CA ASN A 214 12.58 6.21 0.66
C ASN A 214 11.97 5.94 -0.74
N PHE A 215 12.27 4.79 -1.34
CA PHE A 215 11.71 4.46 -2.66
C PHE A 215 10.18 4.30 -2.65
N HIS A 216 9.52 4.10 -1.51
CA HIS A 216 8.06 4.14 -1.42
C HIS A 216 7.50 5.52 -1.79
N GLN A 217 8.27 6.60 -1.64
CA GLN A 217 7.88 7.96 -2.06
C GLN A 217 7.70 8.11 -3.58
N LEU A 218 8.13 7.12 -4.37
CA LEU A 218 7.95 7.13 -5.82
C LEU A 218 6.48 6.99 -6.24
N HIS A 219 5.61 6.42 -5.39
CA HIS A 219 4.18 6.32 -5.72
C HIS A 219 3.29 6.16 -4.47
N PRO A 220 2.13 6.84 -4.38
CA PRO A 220 1.22 6.70 -3.21
C PRO A 220 0.73 5.27 -2.96
N ILE A 221 0.61 4.45 -4.01
CA ILE A 221 0.25 3.03 -3.86
C ILE A 221 1.36 2.26 -3.13
N TRP A 222 2.63 2.54 -3.41
CA TRP A 222 3.76 1.93 -2.71
C TRP A 222 3.74 2.24 -1.22
N GLN A 223 3.55 3.52 -0.87
CA GLN A 223 3.37 3.92 0.53
C GLN A 223 2.19 3.21 1.19
N PHE A 224 1.08 3.08 0.47
CA PHE A 224 -0.10 2.42 1.02
C PHE A 224 0.15 0.93 1.23
N ILE A 225 0.62 0.17 0.22
CA ILE A 225 0.80 -1.29 0.33
C ILE A 225 1.63 -1.65 1.57
N ASP A 226 2.79 -1.02 1.75
CA ASP A 226 3.70 -1.36 2.86
C ASP A 226 3.45 -0.54 4.14
N ARG A 227 2.44 0.33 4.12
CA ARG A 227 2.14 1.29 5.20
C ARG A 227 3.32 2.22 5.54
N ASP A 228 4.25 2.42 4.61
CA ASP A 228 5.44 3.23 4.80
C ASP A 228 5.33 4.59 4.10
N TYR A 229 5.03 5.62 4.90
CA TYR A 229 4.96 7.02 4.47
C TYR A 229 6.23 7.81 4.82
N SER A 230 7.29 7.12 5.24
CA SER A 230 8.53 7.76 5.73
C SER A 230 9.26 8.47 4.61
N ARG A 231 9.90 9.58 4.95
CA ARG A 231 10.72 10.35 4.01
C ARG A 231 12.01 9.60 3.65
N ASN A 232 12.58 8.92 4.64
CA ASN A 232 13.85 8.21 4.53
C ASN A 232 13.68 6.69 4.51
N ASN A 233 14.71 5.95 4.08
CA ASN A 233 14.64 4.49 4.04
C ASN A 233 14.69 3.93 5.48
N PRO A 234 13.82 2.98 5.86
CA PRO A 234 13.87 2.28 7.15
C PRO A 234 15.00 1.24 7.20
N PHE A 235 16.02 1.41 6.37
CA PHE A 235 17.18 0.54 6.22
C PHE A 235 18.34 1.32 5.61
N LYS A 236 19.55 0.76 5.73
CA LYS A 236 20.75 1.29 5.07
C LYS A 236 21.08 0.45 3.85
N ALA A 237 20.92 1.03 2.66
CA ALA A 237 21.34 0.39 1.42
C ALA A 237 22.88 0.41 1.31
N THR A 238 23.43 -0.55 0.58
CA THR A 238 24.86 -0.62 0.28
C THR A 238 25.26 0.42 -0.75
N THR A 239 24.37 0.73 -1.71
CA THR A 239 24.60 1.75 -2.74
C THR A 239 23.32 2.51 -3.07
N TYR A 240 23.48 3.73 -3.57
CA TYR A 240 22.41 4.63 -4.01
C TYR A 240 22.76 5.20 -5.38
N ASN A 241 21.74 5.61 -6.14
CA ASN A 241 21.93 6.36 -7.39
C ASN A 241 22.14 7.87 -7.12
N ASN A 242 22.33 8.65 -8.18
CA ASN A 242 22.52 10.11 -8.09
C ASN A 242 21.30 10.89 -7.56
N PHE A 243 20.15 10.24 -7.41
CA PHE A 243 18.93 10.81 -6.84
C PHE A 243 18.74 10.41 -5.37
N GLY A 244 19.68 9.68 -4.77
CA GLY A 244 19.56 9.19 -3.40
C GLY A 244 18.54 8.07 -3.23
N LEU A 245 18.18 7.35 -4.31
CA LEU A 245 17.35 6.15 -4.24
C LEU A 245 18.24 4.92 -4.07
N PRO A 246 17.83 3.92 -3.26
CA PRO A 246 18.62 2.73 -3.01
C PRO A 246 18.75 1.87 -4.27
N VAL A 247 19.95 1.40 -4.58
CA VAL A 247 20.22 0.51 -5.74
C VAL A 247 20.53 -0.91 -5.29
N LYS A 248 21.20 -1.08 -4.14
CA LYS A 248 21.55 -2.41 -3.62
C LYS A 248 21.30 -2.49 -2.12
N LEU A 249 20.57 -3.52 -1.70
CA LEU A 249 20.33 -3.87 -0.31
C LEU A 249 21.23 -5.06 0.05
N GLY A 250 22.08 -4.86 1.06
CA GLY A 250 22.86 -5.94 1.65
C GLY A 250 21.99 -6.84 2.54
N PRO A 251 22.57 -7.88 3.16
CA PRO A 251 21.86 -8.65 4.16
C PRO A 251 21.47 -7.73 5.35
N PRO A 252 20.28 -7.92 5.94
CA PRO A 252 19.86 -7.16 7.11
C PRO A 252 20.76 -7.46 8.32
N SER A 253 21.06 -6.45 9.13
CA SER A 253 21.97 -6.55 10.27
C SER A 253 21.49 -7.47 11.40
N HIS A 254 20.19 -7.74 11.49
CA HIS A 254 19.58 -8.52 12.57
C HIS A 254 18.78 -9.73 12.08
N GLY A 255 19.07 -10.22 10.87
CA GLY A 255 18.33 -11.34 10.26
C GLY A 255 16.86 -11.04 9.93
N GLN A 256 16.40 -9.80 10.18
CA GLN A 256 15.05 -9.34 9.83
C GLN A 256 14.96 -9.05 8.34
N GLU A 257 14.06 -9.72 7.64
CA GLU A 257 13.87 -9.57 6.20
C GLU A 257 13.20 -8.21 5.89
N TYR A 258 13.64 -7.54 4.82
CA TYR A 258 12.98 -6.32 4.33
C TYR A 258 11.56 -6.66 3.88
N GLN A 259 10.56 -5.94 4.38
CA GLN A 259 9.20 -6.01 3.86
C GLN A 259 9.08 -5.01 2.70
N ILE A 260 8.92 -5.52 1.48
CA ILE A 260 8.80 -4.71 0.25
C ILE A 260 7.64 -5.24 -0.59
N PHE A 261 6.59 -4.45 -0.73
CA PHE A 261 5.33 -4.74 -1.43
C PHE A 261 4.68 -6.06 -0.99
N ASP A 262 4.53 -6.27 0.32
CA ASP A 262 4.07 -7.54 0.91
C ASP A 262 5.03 -8.75 0.65
N ASN A 263 6.28 -8.52 0.23
CA ASN A 263 7.29 -9.58 0.06
C ASN A 263 8.39 -9.46 1.11
N GLN A 264 8.86 -10.60 1.61
CA GLN A 264 10.04 -10.66 2.45
C GLN A 264 11.29 -10.81 1.57
N ILE A 265 12.25 -9.91 1.71
CA ILE A 265 13.46 -9.87 0.88
C ILE A 265 14.69 -9.74 1.79
N ARG A 266 15.69 -10.60 1.59
CA ARG A 266 16.95 -10.57 2.37
C ARG A 266 18.01 -9.68 1.75
N GLN A 267 18.08 -9.67 0.42
CA GLN A 267 19.01 -8.90 -0.37
C GLN A 267 18.32 -8.54 -1.68
N ALA A 268 18.61 -7.37 -2.23
CA ALA A 268 17.99 -6.94 -3.47
C ALA A 268 18.86 -5.96 -4.26
N GLU A 269 18.67 -5.99 -5.57
CA GLU A 269 19.08 -4.94 -6.49
C GLU A 269 17.82 -4.30 -7.08
N LEU A 270 17.71 -2.99 -6.92
CA LEU A 270 16.58 -2.18 -7.37
C LEU A 270 17.00 -1.43 -8.64
N HIS A 271 16.16 -1.55 -9.66
CA HIS A 271 16.35 -0.86 -10.93
C HIS A 271 15.22 0.12 -11.19
N TYR A 272 15.59 1.25 -11.78
CA TYR A 272 14.70 2.37 -12.02
C TYR A 272 14.66 2.73 -13.51
N GLN A 273 13.51 3.20 -13.95
CA GLN A 273 13.30 3.83 -15.25
C GLN A 273 13.18 5.35 -15.03
N TYR A 274 13.92 6.11 -15.85
CA TYR A 274 13.96 7.58 -15.85
C TYR A 274 13.30 8.14 -17.11
#